data_AF-A0A971C3P3-F1
#
_entry.id   AF-A0A971C3P3-F1
#
_cell.length_a   1.000
_cell.length_b   1.000
_cell.length_c   1.000
_cell.angle_alpha   90.00
_cell.angle_beta   90.00
_cell.angle_gamma   90.00
#
_symmetry.space_group_name_H-M   'P 1'
#
loop_
_entity.id
_entity.type
_entity.pdbx_description
1 polymer ?
#
loop_
_entity_poly.entity_id
_entity_poly.type
_entity_poly.pdbx_seq_one_letter_code
_entity_poly.pdbx_strand_id
1 'polypeptide(L)'
;AFSGSGKLEKGSLSEDVQRELNEKGVAILPVPKEDVTKEKLDLKVCLQYALAEYAENIILLDTGYAKIMTPFIPLEKLRQVPGLEYARYADPYAGGKGNSIRYLSVAERDDDMRVTGIENLFCGGEKSGLFIGHTEAISTGTLAGYNCARYLKGLRPLILPNQIAIGDLISYANNMVQTKDGLMTRYTLAGAAYFERMKEKGLYTTDRETIRNRIKKYDLENIYKEKIL
;
A
#
# COMPACT_ATOMS: atom_id res chain seq x y z
N ALA A 1 11.44 2.71 -5.50
CA ALA A 1 11.16 1.75 -4.42
C ALA A 1 10.35 0.58 -4.97
N PHE A 2 10.56 -0.66 -4.49
CA PHE A 2 9.89 -1.85 -5.01
C PHE A 2 8.70 -2.25 -4.13
N SER A 3 7.54 -2.48 -4.75
CA SER A 3 6.34 -2.91 -4.02
C SER A 3 5.76 -4.21 -4.53
N GLY A 4 6.38 -4.78 -5.56
CA GLY A 4 5.90 -5.99 -6.20
C GLY A 4 6.02 -7.18 -5.27
N SER A 5 5.21 -8.18 -5.56
CA SER A 5 5.40 -9.58 -5.15
C SER A 5 5.59 -10.38 -6.42
N GLY A 6 6.47 -11.37 -6.42
CA GLY A 6 6.51 -12.33 -7.53
C GLY A 6 5.26 -13.21 -7.53
N LYS A 7 4.97 -13.81 -8.69
CA LYS A 7 4.07 -14.96 -8.82
C LYS A 7 4.86 -16.10 -9.43
N LEU A 8 4.72 -17.28 -8.83
CA LEU A 8 5.26 -18.52 -9.33
C LEU A 8 4.14 -19.36 -9.95
N GLU A 9 4.48 -20.09 -11.00
CA GLU A 9 3.61 -21.12 -11.56
C GLU A 9 3.39 -22.20 -10.49
N LYS A 10 2.14 -22.38 -10.04
CA LYS A 10 1.85 -23.32 -8.95
C LYS A 10 2.21 -24.75 -9.34
N GLY A 11 1.94 -25.14 -10.60
CA GLY A 11 2.30 -26.45 -11.13
C GLY A 11 3.81 -26.70 -11.29
N SER A 12 4.66 -25.69 -11.07
CA SER A 12 6.13 -25.84 -11.10
C SER A 12 6.74 -26.13 -9.73
N LEU A 13 5.93 -26.09 -8.67
CA LEU A 13 6.35 -26.35 -7.29
C LEU A 13 6.17 -27.85 -6.97
N SER A 14 6.76 -28.35 -5.88
CA SER A 14 6.53 -29.75 -5.47
C SER A 14 5.06 -30.02 -5.13
N GLU A 15 4.63 -31.28 -5.26
CA GLU A 15 3.26 -31.69 -4.98
C GLU A 15 2.83 -31.35 -3.54
N ASP A 16 3.75 -31.42 -2.58
CA ASP A 16 3.50 -31.08 -1.18
C ASP A 16 3.21 -29.58 -1.01
N VAL A 17 3.99 -28.71 -1.66
CA VAL A 17 3.76 -27.25 -1.63
C VAL A 17 2.46 -26.89 -2.33
N GLN A 18 2.17 -27.54 -3.46
CA GLN A 18 0.90 -27.35 -4.17
C GLN A 18 -0.29 -27.75 -3.29
N ARG A 19 -0.21 -28.91 -2.63
CA ARG A 19 -1.26 -29.39 -1.73
C ARG A 19 -1.47 -28.43 -0.55
N GLU A 20 -0.39 -27.99 0.09
CA GLU A 20 -0.47 -27.05 1.20
C GLU A 20 -1.09 -25.70 0.79
N LEU A 21 -0.70 -25.16 -0.37
CA LEU A 21 -1.31 -23.94 -0.91
C LEU A 21 -2.80 -24.13 -1.21
N ASN A 22 -3.20 -25.24 -1.83
CA ASN A 22 -4.60 -25.51 -2.17
C ASN A 22 -5.48 -25.71 -0.93
N GLU A 23 -4.96 -26.36 0.12
CA GLU A 23 -5.71 -26.67 1.33
C GLU A 23 -5.76 -25.51 2.32
N LYS A 24 -4.64 -24.81 2.51
CA LYS A 24 -4.49 -23.79 3.56
C LYS A 24 -4.47 -22.36 3.03
N GLY A 25 -4.27 -22.17 1.72
CA GLY A 25 -4.10 -20.85 1.09
C GLY A 25 -2.73 -20.20 1.37
N VAL A 26 -1.85 -20.85 2.13
CA VAL A 26 -0.52 -20.36 2.50
C VAL A 26 0.45 -21.53 2.66
N ALA A 27 1.68 -21.35 2.18
CA ALA A 27 2.81 -22.24 2.45
C ALA A 27 4.00 -21.43 2.95
N ILE A 28 4.71 -21.96 3.95
CA ILE A 28 5.85 -21.31 4.59
C ILE A 28 7.05 -22.25 4.47
N LEU A 29 8.06 -21.82 3.72
CA LEU A 29 9.23 -22.63 3.40
C LEU A 29 10.48 -22.01 4.03
N PRO A 30 11.24 -22.74 4.87
CA PRO A 30 12.45 -22.21 5.48
C PRO A 30 13.53 -21.98 4.41
N VAL A 31 14.21 -20.84 4.49
CA VAL A 31 15.38 -20.55 3.64
C VAL A 31 16.62 -21.17 4.28
N PRO A 32 17.53 -21.78 3.50
CA PRO A 32 18.83 -22.21 4.01
C PRO A 32 19.55 -21.04 4.72
N LYS A 33 20.13 -21.30 5.90
CA LYS A 33 20.75 -20.26 6.75
C LYS A 33 21.82 -19.43 6.03
N GLU A 34 22.49 -20.02 5.04
CA GLU A 34 23.54 -19.41 4.24
C GLU A 34 23.02 -18.33 3.27
N ASP A 35 21.71 -18.37 2.94
CA ASP A 35 21.06 -17.44 2.00
C ASP A 35 20.20 -16.36 2.67
N VAL A 36 20.14 -16.34 4.00
CA VAL A 36 19.40 -15.34 4.78
C VAL A 36 20.06 -13.98 4.64
N THR A 37 19.55 -13.17 3.71
CA THR A 37 20.03 -11.80 3.46
C THR A 37 19.09 -10.79 4.14
N LYS A 38 19.45 -10.31 5.35
CA LYS A 38 18.60 -9.35 6.10
C LYS A 38 18.37 -8.03 5.36
N GLU A 39 19.34 -7.61 4.54
CA GLU A 39 19.31 -6.35 3.75
C GLU A 39 18.24 -6.33 2.64
N LYS A 40 17.66 -7.48 2.26
CA LYS A 40 16.58 -7.53 1.26
C LYS A 40 15.26 -6.91 1.78
N LEU A 41 15.09 -6.81 3.11
CA LEU A 41 13.89 -6.26 3.72
C LEU A 41 13.77 -4.74 3.47
N ASP A 42 14.89 -4.03 3.29
CA ASP A 42 14.95 -2.57 3.10
C ASP A 42 14.50 -2.12 1.70
N LEU A 43 14.44 -3.05 0.73
CA LEU A 43 14.02 -2.75 -0.65
C LEU A 43 12.49 -2.63 -0.80
N LYS A 44 11.72 -3.15 0.16
CA LYS A 44 10.26 -3.26 0.07
C LYS A 44 9.57 -2.02 0.62
N VAL A 45 8.73 -1.43 -0.22
CA VAL A 45 7.86 -0.29 0.11
C VAL A 45 6.90 -0.59 1.26
N CYS A 46 6.38 -1.82 1.32
CA CYS A 46 5.43 -2.23 2.34
C CYS A 46 6.17 -2.60 3.62
N LEU A 47 6.42 -1.59 4.47
CA LEU A 47 7.15 -1.71 5.74
C LEU A 47 6.56 -2.74 6.71
N GLN A 48 5.26 -3.04 6.60
CA GLN A 48 4.57 -4.05 7.42
C GLN A 48 5.08 -5.50 7.24
N TYR A 49 5.92 -5.75 6.22
CA TYR A 49 6.49 -7.07 5.95
C TYR A 49 8.01 -7.14 6.21
N ALA A 50 8.59 -6.13 6.87
CA ALA A 50 10.00 -6.10 7.24
C ALA A 50 10.30 -6.86 8.56
N LEU A 51 9.66 -8.03 8.77
CA LEU A 51 9.87 -8.85 9.96
C LEU A 51 10.92 -9.94 9.68
N ALA A 52 11.63 -10.39 10.73
CA ALA A 52 12.66 -11.44 10.62
C ALA A 52 12.13 -12.73 10.00
N GLU A 53 10.86 -13.05 10.25
CA GLU A 53 10.14 -14.19 9.70
C GLU A 53 10.10 -14.19 8.16
N TYR A 54 10.06 -13.01 7.53
CA TYR A 54 10.09 -12.86 6.07
C TYR A 54 11.51 -12.92 5.48
N ALA A 55 12.56 -12.80 6.32
CA ALA A 55 13.94 -13.02 5.90
C ALA A 55 14.35 -14.49 6.03
N GLU A 56 13.78 -15.20 7.01
CA GLU A 56 14.10 -16.61 7.29
C GLU A 56 13.20 -17.58 6.51
N ASN A 57 12.06 -17.13 6.00
CA ASN A 57 11.10 -17.97 5.29
C ASN A 57 10.66 -17.35 3.96
N ILE A 58 10.44 -18.22 2.98
CA ILE A 58 9.64 -17.91 1.79
C ILE A 58 8.18 -18.16 2.13
N ILE A 59 7.40 -17.09 2.13
CA ILE A 59 5.95 -17.14 2.31
C ILE A 59 5.29 -17.07 0.94
N LEU A 60 4.53 -18.12 0.62
CA LEU A 60 3.71 -18.24 -0.59
C LEU A 60 2.23 -18.15 -0.20
N LEU A 61 1.46 -17.35 -0.94
CA LEU A 61 0.01 -17.22 -0.79
C LEU A 61 -0.67 -17.74 -2.06
N ASP A 62 -1.76 -18.49 -1.91
CA ASP A 62 -2.54 -18.91 -3.08
C ASP A 62 -3.44 -17.76 -3.55
N THR A 63 -3.19 -17.26 -4.76
CA THR A 63 -4.02 -16.27 -5.45
C THR A 63 -4.42 -16.77 -6.84
N GLY A 64 -4.52 -18.09 -7.01
CA GLY A 64 -4.56 -18.79 -8.31
C GLY A 64 -3.17 -19.16 -8.80
N TYR A 65 -2.21 -18.23 -8.68
CA TYR A 65 -0.77 -18.49 -8.71
C TYR A 65 -0.21 -18.55 -7.29
N ALA A 66 0.99 -19.11 -7.12
CA ALA A 66 1.71 -19.03 -5.87
C ALA A 66 2.39 -17.65 -5.75
N LYS A 67 1.76 -16.72 -5.04
CA LYS A 67 2.29 -15.37 -4.83
C LYS A 67 3.37 -15.39 -3.75
N ILE A 68 4.59 -15.02 -4.13
CA ILE A 68 5.73 -14.96 -3.21
C ILE A 68 5.82 -13.57 -2.57
N MET A 69 5.89 -13.51 -1.24
CA MET A 69 5.84 -12.24 -0.48
C MET A 69 7.17 -11.45 -0.47
N THR A 70 8.02 -11.70 -1.45
CA THR A 70 9.28 -11.00 -1.69
C THR A 70 9.26 -10.27 -3.05
N PRO A 71 9.93 -9.11 -3.21
CA PRO A 71 9.93 -8.35 -4.46
C PRO A 71 10.48 -9.12 -5.66
N PHE A 72 11.59 -9.81 -5.47
CA PHE A 72 12.20 -10.73 -6.43
C PHE A 72 13.30 -11.56 -5.72
N ILE A 73 13.49 -12.80 -6.16
CA ILE A 73 14.63 -13.66 -5.82
C ILE A 73 15.17 -14.23 -7.14
N PRO A 74 16.48 -14.16 -7.40
CA PRO A 74 17.09 -14.82 -8.55
C PRO A 74 16.67 -16.30 -8.62
N LEU A 75 16.32 -16.77 -9.81
CA LEU A 75 15.71 -18.09 -9.97
C LEU A 75 16.65 -19.21 -9.51
N GLU A 76 17.96 -19.01 -9.69
CA GLU A 76 19.00 -19.95 -9.27
C GLU A 76 19.00 -20.14 -7.75
N LYS A 77 18.81 -19.04 -6.99
CA LYS A 77 18.68 -19.10 -5.52
C LYS A 77 17.33 -19.68 -5.09
N LEU A 78 16.25 -19.29 -5.78
CA LEU A 78 14.91 -19.77 -5.46
C LEU A 78 14.83 -21.31 -5.57
N ARG A 79 15.48 -21.88 -6.59
CA ARG A 79 15.51 -23.32 -6.86
C ARG A 79 16.42 -24.13 -5.93
N GLN A 80 17.14 -23.47 -5.01
CA GLN A 80 17.88 -24.16 -3.95
C GLN A 80 17.00 -24.46 -2.72
N VAL A 81 15.80 -23.87 -2.66
CA VAL A 81 14.86 -24.09 -1.55
C VAL A 81 14.09 -25.40 -1.80
N PRO A 82 14.04 -26.32 -0.83
CA PRO A 82 13.28 -27.56 -0.95
C PRO A 82 11.82 -27.31 -1.33
N GLY A 83 11.36 -28.00 -2.38
CA GLY A 83 10.02 -27.87 -2.95
C GLY A 83 9.88 -26.78 -4.03
N LEU A 84 10.92 -26.00 -4.30
CA LEU A 84 10.97 -24.95 -5.33
C LEU A 84 11.99 -25.23 -6.43
N GLU A 85 12.54 -26.45 -6.53
CA GLU A 85 13.64 -26.84 -7.42
C GLU A 85 13.34 -26.58 -8.90
N TYR A 86 12.06 -26.68 -9.28
CA TYR A 86 11.57 -26.43 -10.63
C TYR A 86 10.77 -25.14 -10.76
N ALA A 87 10.78 -24.29 -9.72
CA ALA A 87 10.01 -23.06 -9.68
C ALA A 87 10.19 -22.23 -10.96
N ARG A 88 9.09 -21.66 -11.43
CA ARG A 88 9.04 -20.80 -12.61
C ARG A 88 8.27 -19.53 -12.26
N TYR A 89 8.85 -18.37 -12.54
CA TYR A 89 8.11 -17.11 -12.44
C TYR A 89 7.02 -17.04 -13.51
N ALA A 90 5.82 -16.71 -13.08
CA ALA A 90 4.71 -16.30 -13.93
C ALA A 90 4.66 -14.76 -14.05
N ASP A 91 5.08 -14.02 -13.02
CA ASP A 91 5.04 -12.56 -13.00
C ASP A 91 6.04 -11.99 -11.97
N PRO A 92 6.91 -11.04 -12.34
CA PRO A 92 7.19 -10.62 -13.71
C PRO A 92 7.92 -11.74 -14.48
N TYR A 93 7.71 -11.85 -15.79
CA TYR A 93 8.45 -12.82 -16.62
C TYR A 93 9.97 -12.63 -16.56
N ALA A 94 10.44 -11.41 -16.28
CA ALA A 94 11.84 -11.12 -16.06
C ALA A 94 12.39 -11.60 -14.71
N GLY A 95 11.52 -12.17 -13.83
CA GLY A 95 11.77 -13.02 -12.64
C GLY A 95 12.70 -12.51 -11.54
N GLY A 96 13.89 -12.04 -11.90
CA GLY A 96 14.98 -11.69 -10.98
C GLY A 96 15.56 -10.28 -11.15
N LYS A 97 15.02 -9.42 -12.03
CA LYS A 97 15.56 -8.05 -12.25
C LYS A 97 14.82 -6.94 -11.50
N GLY A 98 13.50 -7.05 -11.34
CA GLY A 98 12.69 -6.07 -10.64
C GLY A 98 11.19 -6.19 -10.94
N ASN A 99 10.36 -5.68 -10.03
CA ASN A 99 8.91 -5.66 -10.16
C ASN A 99 8.32 -4.40 -9.51
N SER A 100 7.34 -3.76 -10.15
CA SER A 100 6.50 -2.70 -9.59
C SER A 100 7.33 -1.56 -8.97
N ILE A 101 7.97 -0.81 -9.86
CA ILE A 101 8.70 0.42 -9.51
C ILE A 101 7.66 1.50 -9.23
N ARG A 102 7.63 1.97 -7.98
CA ARG A 102 6.67 2.96 -7.49
C ARG A 102 7.37 4.24 -7.05
N TYR A 103 6.58 5.31 -6.94
CA TYR A 103 7.01 6.64 -6.48
C TYR A 103 8.09 7.29 -7.35
N LEU A 104 7.99 7.15 -8.67
CA LEU A 104 8.87 7.86 -9.62
C LEU A 104 8.61 9.37 -9.64
N SER A 105 7.43 9.80 -9.18
CA SER A 105 7.06 11.20 -9.04
C SER A 105 5.85 11.34 -8.13
N VAL A 106 5.74 12.49 -7.47
CA VAL A 106 4.62 12.90 -6.62
C VAL A 106 4.16 14.26 -7.13
N ALA A 107 2.85 14.50 -7.15
CA ALA A 107 2.31 15.82 -7.40
C ALA A 107 2.20 16.55 -6.05
N GLU A 108 2.84 17.71 -5.95
CA GLU A 108 2.62 18.64 -4.84
C GLU A 108 1.17 19.15 -4.90
N ARG A 109 0.49 19.15 -3.76
CA ARG A 109 -0.96 19.40 -3.70
C ARG A 109 -1.38 19.98 -2.36
N ASP A 110 -2.54 20.63 -2.33
CA ASP A 110 -3.16 21.16 -1.11
C ASP A 110 -4.03 20.10 -0.40
N ASP A 111 -4.57 20.39 0.80
CA ASP A 111 -5.41 19.46 1.56
C ASP A 111 -6.81 19.23 0.93
N ASP A 112 -7.14 19.98 -0.11
CA ASP A 112 -8.31 19.76 -0.98
C ASP A 112 -8.00 18.88 -2.20
N MET A 113 -6.80 18.30 -2.26
CA MET A 113 -6.31 17.44 -3.36
C MET A 113 -6.01 18.15 -4.69
N ARG A 114 -6.05 19.49 -4.74
CA ARG A 114 -5.67 20.26 -5.92
C ARG A 114 -4.16 20.35 -6.05
N VAL A 115 -3.63 20.18 -7.26
CA VAL A 115 -2.20 20.28 -7.55
C VAL A 115 -1.73 21.72 -7.43
N THR A 116 -0.64 21.94 -6.71
CA THR A 116 -0.06 23.26 -6.50
C THR A 116 0.41 23.85 -7.84
N GLY A 117 0.05 25.10 -8.12
CA GLY A 117 0.43 25.81 -9.33
C GLY A 117 -0.41 25.50 -10.59
N ILE A 118 -1.41 24.62 -10.51
CA ILE A 118 -2.32 24.31 -11.61
C ILE A 118 -3.76 24.38 -11.15
N GLU A 119 -4.53 25.31 -11.70
CA GLU A 119 -5.84 25.70 -11.15
C GLU A 119 -6.90 24.59 -11.21
N ASN A 120 -6.92 23.83 -12.30
CA ASN A 120 -7.98 22.86 -12.63
C ASN A 120 -7.51 21.40 -12.58
N LEU A 121 -6.39 21.11 -11.91
CA LEU A 121 -5.85 19.76 -11.79
C LEU A 121 -5.94 19.26 -10.36
N PHE A 122 -6.61 18.13 -10.17
CA PHE A 122 -6.71 17.41 -8.89
C PHE A 122 -6.02 16.06 -9.00
N CYS A 123 -5.46 15.57 -7.90
CA CYS A 123 -4.76 14.29 -7.87
C CYS A 123 -5.19 13.42 -6.68
N GLY A 124 -5.19 12.11 -6.86
CA GLY A 124 -5.46 11.13 -5.81
C GLY A 124 -4.59 9.89 -6.00
N GLY A 125 -4.73 8.91 -5.11
CA GLY A 125 -3.92 7.70 -5.18
C GLY A 125 -2.49 7.93 -4.72
N GLU A 126 -1.59 7.05 -5.14
CA GLU A 126 -0.17 7.14 -4.83
C GLU A 126 0.46 8.49 -5.23
N LYS A 127 -0.02 9.07 -6.34
CA LYS A 127 0.52 10.31 -6.90
C LYS A 127 0.38 11.51 -5.96
N SER A 128 -0.57 11.47 -5.02
CA SER A 128 -0.94 12.61 -4.17
C SER A 128 -0.31 12.63 -2.78
N GLY A 129 0.63 11.75 -2.45
CA GLY A 129 1.30 11.81 -1.13
C GLY A 129 2.03 10.56 -0.66
N LEU A 130 2.73 9.82 -1.53
CA LEU A 130 3.51 8.62 -1.15
C LEU A 130 2.68 7.58 -0.36
N PHE A 131 1.38 7.52 -0.64
CA PHE A 131 0.43 6.62 0.04
C PHE A 131 0.62 5.17 -0.39
N ILE A 132 0.47 4.23 0.56
CA ILE A 132 0.39 2.79 0.28
C ILE A 132 -0.97 2.27 0.72
N GLY A 133 -1.74 1.75 -0.24
CA GLY A 133 -2.92 0.94 0.03
C GLY A 133 -4.15 1.38 -0.74
N HIS A 134 -5.12 0.46 -0.82
CA HIS A 134 -6.36 0.68 -1.56
C HIS A 134 -7.22 1.75 -0.89
N THR A 135 -7.29 1.74 0.44
CA THR A 135 -8.14 2.66 1.23
C THR A 135 -7.69 4.10 1.04
N GLU A 136 -6.39 4.36 1.07
CA GLU A 136 -5.77 5.66 0.86
C GLU A 136 -6.02 6.12 -0.57
N ALA A 137 -5.86 5.23 -1.55
CA ALA A 137 -6.08 5.56 -2.96
C ALA A 137 -7.55 5.89 -3.26
N ILE A 138 -8.49 5.09 -2.74
CA ILE A 138 -9.93 5.33 -2.88
C ILE A 138 -10.30 6.63 -2.18
N SER A 139 -9.84 6.85 -0.95
CA SER A 139 -10.24 8.02 -0.16
C SER A 139 -9.76 9.33 -0.77
N THR A 140 -8.49 9.39 -1.18
CA THR A 140 -7.89 10.56 -1.84
C THR A 140 -8.46 10.79 -3.23
N GLY A 141 -8.64 9.73 -4.02
CA GLY A 141 -9.27 9.82 -5.35
C GLY A 141 -10.73 10.27 -5.28
N THR A 142 -11.49 9.79 -4.30
CA THR A 142 -12.88 10.21 -4.08
C THR A 142 -12.96 11.68 -3.72
N LEU A 143 -12.11 12.17 -2.79
CA LEU A 143 -12.07 13.58 -2.43
C LEU A 143 -11.64 14.45 -3.62
N ALA A 144 -10.62 14.04 -4.36
CA ALA A 144 -10.16 14.75 -5.56
C ALA A 144 -11.26 14.87 -6.63
N GLY A 145 -11.97 13.78 -6.92
CA GLY A 145 -13.11 13.79 -7.86
C GLY A 145 -14.27 14.66 -7.36
N TYR A 146 -14.59 14.57 -6.07
CA TYR A 146 -15.61 15.42 -5.45
C TYR A 146 -15.25 16.90 -5.56
N ASN A 147 -14.01 17.27 -5.25
CA ASN A 147 -13.55 18.65 -5.34
C ASN A 147 -13.43 19.16 -6.77
N CYS A 148 -13.10 18.29 -7.74
CA CYS A 148 -13.18 18.61 -9.16
C CYS A 148 -14.62 19.00 -9.56
N ALA A 149 -15.62 18.20 -9.15
CA ALA A 149 -17.03 18.53 -9.40
C ALA A 149 -17.45 19.85 -8.74
N ARG A 150 -17.02 20.12 -7.50
CA ARG A 150 -17.28 21.38 -6.78
C ARG A 150 -16.66 22.57 -7.52
N TYR A 151 -15.40 22.46 -7.93
CA TYR A 151 -14.70 23.48 -8.69
C TYR A 151 -15.44 23.84 -9.99
N LEU A 152 -15.92 22.84 -10.75
CA LEU A 152 -16.70 23.06 -11.97
C LEU A 152 -18.02 23.80 -11.74
N LYS A 153 -18.59 23.75 -10.52
CA LYS A 153 -19.80 24.49 -10.13
C LYS A 153 -19.49 25.82 -9.42
N GLY A 154 -18.23 26.24 -9.34
CA GLY A 154 -17.83 27.44 -8.60
C GLY A 154 -18.00 27.31 -7.08
N LEU A 155 -18.13 26.07 -6.57
CA LEU A 155 -18.21 25.79 -5.14
C LEU A 155 -16.81 25.68 -4.54
N ARG A 156 -16.65 26.11 -3.30
CA ARG A 156 -15.39 25.95 -2.56
C ARG A 156 -15.06 24.46 -2.39
N PRO A 157 -13.82 24.02 -2.68
CA PRO A 157 -13.38 22.65 -2.42
C PRO A 157 -13.54 22.25 -0.95
N LEU A 158 -13.87 20.99 -0.72
CA LEU A 158 -13.94 20.38 0.61
C LEU A 158 -12.55 20.03 1.10
N ILE A 159 -12.18 20.53 2.28
CA ILE A 159 -11.00 20.07 3.02
C ILE A 159 -11.51 19.21 4.18
N LEU A 160 -11.01 17.98 4.29
CA LEU A 160 -11.37 17.09 5.38
C LEU A 160 -10.65 17.50 6.68
N PRO A 161 -11.34 17.58 7.82
CA PRO A 161 -10.75 18.02 9.07
C PRO A 161 -9.75 16.99 9.61
N ASN A 162 -8.69 17.46 10.27
CA ASN A 162 -7.64 16.60 10.84
C ASN A 162 -8.09 15.81 12.09
N GLN A 163 -9.36 15.94 12.50
CA GLN A 163 -9.99 15.12 13.53
C GLN A 163 -10.65 13.85 12.96
N ILE A 164 -10.56 13.62 11.65
CA ILE A 164 -10.91 12.34 11.03
C ILE A 164 -9.67 11.71 10.38
N ALA A 165 -9.62 10.38 10.32
CA ALA A 165 -8.43 9.63 9.88
C ALA A 165 -7.93 10.02 8.49
N ILE A 166 -8.84 10.25 7.53
CA ILE A 166 -8.46 10.63 6.16
C ILE A 166 -8.00 12.08 6.09
N GLY A 167 -8.64 13.01 6.81
CA GLY A 167 -8.22 14.41 6.85
C GLY A 167 -6.85 14.59 7.50
N ASP A 168 -6.58 13.87 8.60
CA ASP A 168 -5.24 13.87 9.19
C ASP A 168 -4.21 13.25 8.26
N LEU A 169 -4.54 12.16 7.57
CA LEU A 169 -3.61 11.48 6.64
C LEU A 169 -3.17 12.44 5.54
N ILE A 170 -4.14 13.12 4.92
CA ILE A 170 -3.95 14.07 3.84
C ILE A 170 -3.07 15.23 4.30
N SER A 171 -3.43 15.87 5.42
CA SER A 171 -2.69 17.03 5.95
C SER A 171 -1.29 16.65 6.45
N TYR A 172 -1.16 15.51 7.12
CA TYR A 172 0.12 15.01 7.61
C TYR A 172 1.07 14.68 6.46
N ALA A 173 0.61 13.95 5.44
CA ALA A 173 1.45 13.63 4.28
C ALA A 173 1.91 14.89 3.53
N ASN A 174 1.06 15.92 3.45
CA ASN A 174 1.41 17.21 2.85
C ASN A 174 2.52 17.93 3.62
N ASN A 175 2.42 17.98 4.95
CA ASN A 175 3.46 18.59 5.77
C ASN A 175 4.77 17.81 5.67
N MET A 176 4.69 16.49 5.65
CA MET A 176 5.89 15.65 5.64
C MET A 176 6.62 15.68 4.29
N VAL A 177 5.94 15.86 3.16
CA VAL A 177 6.60 15.93 1.83
C VAL A 177 7.59 17.09 1.72
N GLN A 178 7.44 18.11 2.59
CA GLN A 178 8.36 19.26 2.70
C GLN A 178 9.66 18.93 3.43
N THR A 179 9.78 17.73 4.01
CA THR A 179 10.94 17.28 4.78
C THR A 179 11.68 16.15 4.07
N LYS A 180 13.00 16.07 4.26
CA LYS A 180 13.82 14.98 3.68
C LYS A 180 13.34 13.60 4.18
N ASP A 181 13.03 13.49 5.46
CA ASP A 181 12.58 12.23 6.06
C ASP A 181 11.19 11.83 5.58
N GLY A 182 10.29 12.79 5.37
CA GLY A 182 8.96 12.52 4.84
C GLY A 182 8.97 12.02 3.40
N LEU A 183 9.89 12.48 2.56
CA LEU A 183 10.08 11.95 1.19
C LEU A 183 10.53 10.47 1.19
N MET A 184 11.22 10.05 2.26
CA MET A 184 11.66 8.67 2.46
C MET A 184 10.60 7.80 3.15
N THR A 185 9.54 8.42 3.68
CA THR A 185 8.46 7.74 4.42
C THR A 185 7.33 7.32 3.49
N ARG A 186 6.54 6.34 3.93
CA ARG A 186 5.31 5.93 3.25
C ARG A 186 4.15 5.93 4.23
N TYR A 187 3.01 6.45 3.78
CA TYR A 187 1.86 6.69 4.65
C TYR A 187 0.76 5.67 4.37
N THR A 188 0.32 4.98 5.42
CA THR A 188 -0.75 3.99 5.33
C THR A 188 -1.54 3.89 6.64
N LEU A 189 -2.83 3.61 6.49
CA LEU A 189 -3.80 3.32 7.54
C LEU A 189 -3.67 1.90 8.10
N ALA A 190 -2.83 1.05 7.50
CA ALA A 190 -2.70 -0.36 7.85
C ALA A 190 -1.42 -0.71 8.64
N GLY A 191 -0.52 0.25 8.87
CA GLY A 191 0.72 0.02 9.62
C GLY A 191 1.73 1.17 9.55
N ALA A 192 2.95 0.93 10.03
CA ALA A 192 4.06 1.89 10.03
C ALA A 192 3.76 3.20 10.80
N ALA A 193 4.59 4.23 10.57
CA ALA A 193 4.59 5.47 11.37
C ALA A 193 3.24 6.20 11.40
N TYR A 194 2.50 6.23 10.28
CA TYR A 194 1.21 6.89 10.26
C TYR A 194 0.14 6.14 11.06
N PHE A 195 0.16 4.81 11.06
CA PHE A 195 -0.79 4.03 11.85
C PHE A 195 -0.60 4.24 13.36
N GLU A 196 0.65 4.32 13.82
CA GLU A 196 0.94 4.65 15.22
C GLU A 196 0.47 6.07 15.57
N ARG A 197 0.75 7.06 14.73
CA ARG A 197 0.19 8.41 14.86
C ARG A 197 -1.34 8.39 14.94
N MET A 198 -2.00 7.61 14.08
CA MET A 198 -3.46 7.51 14.05
C MET A 198 -4.02 6.95 15.37
N LYS A 199 -3.32 6.00 16.00
CA LYS A 199 -3.66 5.50 17.34
C LYS A 199 -3.41 6.55 18.42
N GLU A 200 -2.25 7.20 18.42
CA GLU A 200 -1.89 8.27 19.38
C GLU A 200 -2.91 9.41 19.37
N LYS A 201 -3.42 9.75 18.19
CA LYS A 201 -4.47 10.78 18.02
C LYS A 201 -5.89 10.29 18.34
N GLY A 202 -6.07 9.02 18.74
CA GLY A 202 -7.39 8.43 19.01
C GLY A 202 -8.29 8.32 17.77
N LEU A 203 -7.69 8.36 16.57
CA LEU A 203 -8.42 8.30 15.31
C LEU A 203 -8.73 6.85 14.89
N TYR A 204 -7.91 5.88 15.31
CA TYR A 204 -8.15 4.48 15.07
C TYR A 204 -9.24 3.91 15.98
N THR A 205 -10.26 3.30 15.40
CA THR A 205 -11.25 2.48 16.09
C THR A 205 -11.92 1.55 15.09
N THR A 206 -12.38 0.39 15.54
CA THR A 206 -13.20 -0.53 14.76
C THR A 206 -14.70 -0.38 15.07
N ASP A 207 -15.06 0.43 16.06
CA ASP A 207 -16.46 0.68 16.42
C ASP A 207 -17.14 1.60 15.41
N ARG A 208 -18.15 1.05 14.73
CA ARG A 208 -18.84 1.73 13.62
C ARG A 208 -19.63 2.95 14.10
N GLU A 209 -20.16 2.91 15.33
CA GLU A 209 -20.98 4.00 15.85
C GLU A 209 -20.12 5.19 16.27
N THR A 210 -18.96 4.94 16.89
CA THR A 210 -17.94 5.96 17.17
C THR A 210 -17.47 6.62 15.86
N ILE A 211 -17.20 5.84 14.81
CA ILE A 211 -16.83 6.39 13.50
C ILE A 211 -17.95 7.27 12.96
N ARG A 212 -19.19 6.76 12.93
CA ARG A 212 -20.34 7.51 12.41
C ARG A 212 -20.55 8.82 13.17
N ASN A 213 -20.53 8.80 14.50
CA ASN A 213 -20.73 9.98 15.32
C ASN A 213 -19.61 11.01 15.13
N ARG A 214 -18.37 10.56 14.94
CA ARG A 214 -17.25 11.44 14.58
C ARG A 214 -17.47 12.11 13.23
N ILE A 215 -17.89 11.35 12.20
CA ILE A 215 -18.17 11.90 10.87
C ILE A 215 -19.34 12.90 10.91
N LYS A 216 -20.42 12.57 11.63
CA LYS A 216 -21.57 13.46 11.85
C LYS A 216 -21.19 14.78 12.53
N LYS A 217 -20.31 14.74 13.53
CA LYS A 217 -19.85 15.94 14.25
C LYS A 217 -19.23 17.01 13.33
N TYR A 218 -18.72 16.61 12.16
CA TYR A 218 -18.12 17.50 11.18
C TYR A 218 -19.01 17.73 9.95
N ASP A 219 -20.30 17.35 10.01
CA ASP A 219 -21.26 17.46 8.90
C ASP A 219 -20.82 16.74 7.62
N LEU A 220 -20.03 15.66 7.78
CA LEU A 220 -19.49 14.89 6.65
C LEU A 220 -20.31 13.62 6.34
N GLU A 221 -21.35 13.34 7.12
CA GLU A 221 -22.15 12.14 6.90
C GLU A 221 -22.86 12.23 5.54
N ASN A 222 -22.66 11.22 4.69
CA ASN A 222 -23.19 11.18 3.32
C ASN A 222 -22.74 12.34 2.42
N ILE A 223 -21.68 13.09 2.75
CA ILE A 223 -21.24 14.25 1.97
C ILE A 223 -21.05 13.97 0.48
N TYR A 224 -20.51 12.79 0.13
CA TYR A 224 -20.31 12.38 -1.25
C TYR A 224 -21.58 11.95 -2.00
N LYS A 225 -22.74 11.90 -1.34
CA LYS A 225 -24.04 11.67 -1.99
C LYS A 225 -24.68 12.96 -2.50
N GLU A 226 -24.13 14.13 -2.14
CA GLU A 226 -24.58 15.41 -2.67
C GLU A 226 -24.43 15.43 -4.20
N LYS A 227 -25.53 15.70 -4.91
CA LYS A 227 -25.50 15.82 -6.37
C LYS A 227 -24.96 17.21 -6.74
N ILE A 228 -23.70 17.27 -7.16
CA ILE A 228 -23.06 18.52 -7.59
C ILE A 228 -23.21 18.74 -9.09
N LEU A 229 -23.00 17.70 -9.91
CA LEU A 229 -23.12 17.76 -11.38
C LEU A 229 -24.47 17.22 -11.87
#